data_AF-A0A2S5T8Y4-F1
#
_entry.id   AF-A0A2S5T8Y4-F1
#
_cell.length_a   1.000
_cell.length_b   1.000
_cell.length_c   1.000
_cell.angle_alpha   90.00
_cell.angle_beta   90.00
_cell.angle_gamma   90.00
#
_symmetry.space_group_name_H-M   'P 1'
#
loop_
_entity.id
_entity.type
_entity.pdbx_description
1 polymer ?
#
loop_
_entity_poly.entity_id
_entity_poly.type
_entity_poly.pdbx_seq_one_letter_code
_entity_poly.pdbx_strand_id
1 'polypeptide(L)'
;MAYTKLEAINEILTSVGESAVLTYGQGASDVVNAETVLDLETRAVLSTGWECNTDEDFELVPDSDGRIAVPADALVVDPVDPYQRITMRKGYLWDKEKHTDVIGKPVRCRVVRDMAFEEVPYHVQRRIVAQAVVRYQNSYVGSPTLDKAAQANLAAADAQAQDIEADVDDYNILDNVDIAWHRRWTVRGL
;
A
#
# COMPACT_ATOMS: atom_id res chain seq x y z
N MET A 1 -6.97 13.71 -13.63
CA MET A 1 -6.59 12.73 -14.67
C MET A 1 -5.56 11.82 -14.03
N ALA A 2 -5.78 10.51 -14.03
CA ALA A 2 -4.86 9.53 -13.47
C ALA A 2 -3.61 9.40 -14.37
N TYR A 3 -2.47 9.03 -13.78
CA TYR A 3 -1.27 8.69 -14.54
C TYR A 3 -1.49 7.40 -15.32
N THR A 4 -1.09 7.37 -16.60
CA THR A 4 -0.89 6.10 -17.30
C THR A 4 0.47 5.50 -16.90
N LYS A 5 0.61 4.17 -17.00
CA LYS A 5 1.89 3.50 -16.71
C LYS A 5 3.03 4.05 -17.56
N LEU A 6 2.77 4.40 -18.82
CA LEU A 6 3.77 4.98 -19.73
C LEU A 6 4.21 6.38 -19.30
N GLU A 7 3.28 7.23 -18.86
CA GLU A 7 3.62 8.56 -18.34
C GLU A 7 4.47 8.47 -17.08
N ALA A 8 4.14 7.56 -16.16
CA ALA A 8 4.93 7.29 -14.97
C ALA A 8 6.37 6.84 -15.31
N ILE A 9 6.53 5.90 -16.25
CA ILE A 9 7.85 5.45 -16.71
C ILE A 9 8.63 6.61 -17.34
N ASN A 10 7.97 7.41 -18.18
CA ASN A 10 8.62 8.56 -18.80
C ASN A 10 9.06 9.62 -17.78
N GLU A 11 8.29 9.82 -16.71
CA GLU A 11 8.70 10.70 -15.60
C GLU A 11 9.96 10.16 -14.88
N ILE A 12 10.02 8.84 -14.64
CA ILE A 12 11.21 8.19 -14.06
C ILE A 12 12.46 8.40 -14.93
N LEU A 13 12.36 8.12 -16.23
CA LEU A 13 13.50 8.21 -17.17
C LEU A 13 13.97 9.66 -17.35
N THR A 14 13.03 10.59 -17.53
CA THR A 14 13.36 12.01 -17.72
C THR A 14 13.99 12.64 -16.47
N SER A 15 13.68 12.12 -15.27
CA SER A 15 14.32 12.57 -14.03
C SER A 15 15.84 12.33 -13.99
N VAL A 16 16.32 11.33 -14.76
CA VAL A 16 17.75 10.99 -14.90
C VAL A 16 18.39 11.63 -16.13
N GLY A 17 17.59 12.34 -16.94
CA GLY A 17 18.04 12.94 -18.19
C GLY A 17 18.02 11.97 -19.38
N GLU A 18 17.35 10.83 -19.25
CA GLU A 18 17.07 9.94 -20.37
C GLU A 18 15.90 10.47 -21.23
N SER A 19 15.84 10.04 -22.49
CA SER A 19 14.79 10.47 -23.41
C SER A 19 13.48 9.72 -23.14
N ALA A 20 12.37 10.46 -23.13
CA ALA A 20 11.03 9.87 -23.04
C ALA A 20 10.75 8.94 -24.24
N VAL A 21 10.02 7.85 -23.97
CA VAL A 21 9.72 6.81 -24.93
C VAL A 21 8.23 6.86 -25.30
N LEU A 22 7.94 6.68 -26.59
CA LEU A 22 6.57 6.74 -27.13
C LEU A 22 5.84 5.39 -27.09
N THR A 23 6.58 4.29 -26.99
CA THR A 23 6.04 2.91 -27.04
C THR A 23 6.91 1.95 -26.24
N TYR A 24 6.29 0.93 -25.63
CA TYR A 24 7.00 -0.21 -25.05
C TYR A 24 7.76 -1.00 -26.13
N GLY A 25 8.97 -0.55 -26.45
CA GLY A 25 9.89 -1.28 -27.31
C GLY A 25 10.63 -2.31 -26.46
N GLN A 26 10.37 -3.60 -26.69
CA GLN A 26 11.20 -4.69 -26.19
C GLN A 26 12.64 -4.49 -26.68
N GLY A 27 13.49 -3.82 -25.91
CA GLY A 27 14.87 -3.56 -26.33
C GLY A 27 15.65 -2.51 -25.53
N ALA A 28 15.00 -1.56 -24.85
CA ALA A 28 15.70 -0.61 -23.99
C ALA A 28 15.81 -1.17 -22.56
N SER A 29 17.02 -1.48 -22.11
CA SER A 29 17.28 -1.99 -20.75
C SER A 29 16.73 -1.04 -19.68
N ASP A 30 16.77 0.27 -19.93
CA ASP A 30 16.41 1.29 -18.95
C ASP A 30 14.89 1.39 -18.75
N VAL A 31 14.10 1.18 -19.81
CA VAL A 31 12.63 1.12 -19.72
C VAL A 31 12.19 -0.07 -18.87
N VAL A 32 12.81 -1.24 -19.07
CA VAL A 32 12.51 -2.45 -18.29
C VAL A 32 12.92 -2.28 -16.83
N ASN A 33 14.05 -1.63 -16.58
CA ASN A 33 14.51 -1.29 -15.23
C ASN A 33 13.52 -0.32 -14.54
N ALA A 34 13.11 0.74 -15.23
CA ALA A 34 12.14 1.71 -14.71
C ALA A 34 10.78 1.08 -14.42
N GLU A 35 10.29 0.21 -15.30
CA GLU A 35 9.06 -0.56 -15.09
C GLU A 35 9.17 -1.47 -13.85
N THR A 36 10.28 -2.18 -13.72
CA THR A 36 10.52 -3.05 -12.55
C THR A 36 10.56 -2.24 -11.26
N VAL A 37 11.20 -1.07 -11.27
CA VAL A 37 11.24 -0.16 -10.11
C VAL A 37 9.85 0.38 -9.78
N LEU A 38 9.06 0.76 -10.78
CA LEU A 38 7.70 1.24 -10.59
C LEU A 38 6.80 0.16 -9.97
N ASP A 39 6.85 -1.08 -10.47
CA ASP A 39 6.03 -2.19 -9.94
C ASP A 39 6.45 -2.54 -8.49
N LEU A 40 7.74 -2.49 -8.18
CA LEU A 40 8.25 -2.71 -6.82
C LEU A 40 7.80 -1.62 -5.86
N GLU A 41 7.88 -0.34 -6.27
CA GLU A 41 7.47 0.78 -5.42
C GLU A 41 5.96 0.90 -5.29
N THR A 42 5.20 0.50 -6.31
CA THR A 42 3.73 0.38 -6.21
C THR A 42 3.36 -0.55 -5.05
N ARG A 43 3.94 -1.76 -5.02
CA ARG A 43 3.72 -2.71 -3.91
C ARG A 43 4.20 -2.18 -2.57
N ALA A 44 5.36 -1.53 -2.52
CA ALA A 44 5.91 -0.99 -1.28
C ALA A 44 5.02 0.13 -0.71
N VAL A 45 4.54 1.05 -1.54
CA VAL A 45 3.64 2.13 -1.14
C VAL A 45 2.28 1.58 -0.70
N LEU A 46 1.68 0.69 -1.51
CA LEU A 46 0.38 0.08 -1.20
C LEU A 46 0.42 -0.77 0.07
N SER A 47 1.57 -1.37 0.42
CA SER A 47 1.73 -2.13 1.66
C SER A 47 1.56 -1.31 2.94
N THR A 48 1.59 0.03 2.84
CA THR A 48 1.32 0.93 3.97
C THR A 48 -0.15 0.87 4.41
N GLY A 49 -1.06 0.45 3.52
CA GLY A 49 -2.50 0.47 3.77
C GLY A 49 -3.08 1.86 3.56
N TRP A 50 -3.41 2.18 2.31
CA TRP A 50 -4.18 3.37 1.93
C TRP A 50 -5.67 3.01 1.94
N GLU A 51 -6.54 3.99 2.13
CA GLU A 51 -7.98 3.79 2.16
C GLU A 51 -8.48 3.14 0.86
N CYS A 52 -7.86 3.48 -0.28
CA CYS A 52 -8.24 2.89 -1.56
C CYS A 52 -7.96 1.39 -1.69
N ASN A 53 -7.02 0.84 -0.92
CA ASN A 53 -6.59 -0.56 -1.03
C ASN A 53 -6.72 -1.35 0.28
N THR A 54 -7.45 -0.80 1.25
CA THR A 54 -7.68 -1.42 2.56
C THR A 54 -9.13 -1.78 2.70
N ASP A 55 -9.42 -3.08 2.81
CA ASP A 55 -10.74 -3.54 3.22
C ASP A 55 -10.77 -3.68 4.73
N GLU A 56 -11.59 -2.85 5.39
CA GLU A 56 -11.90 -3.01 6.80
C GLU A 56 -12.94 -4.12 7.02
N ASP A 57 -12.78 -4.90 8.10
CA ASP A 57 -13.75 -5.92 8.55
C ASP A 57 -14.05 -7.02 7.50
N PHE A 58 -13.06 -7.39 6.68
CA PHE A 58 -13.21 -8.46 5.69
C PHE A 58 -13.27 -9.85 6.38
N GLU A 59 -14.37 -10.57 6.17
CA GLU A 59 -14.58 -11.89 6.77
C GLU A 59 -13.90 -13.00 5.95
N LEU A 60 -12.87 -13.61 6.53
CA LEU A 60 -12.19 -14.77 5.97
C LEU A 60 -12.75 -16.06 6.58
N VAL A 61 -13.29 -16.92 5.72
CA VAL A 61 -13.99 -18.15 6.11
C VAL A 61 -13.06 -19.36 5.96
N PRO A 62 -13.07 -20.31 6.92
CA PRO A 62 -12.28 -21.54 6.81
C PRO A 62 -12.85 -22.50 5.76
N ASP A 63 -11.95 -23.21 5.09
CA ASP A 63 -12.26 -24.33 4.19
C ASP A 63 -12.63 -25.62 4.96
N SER A 64 -12.93 -26.72 4.27
CA SER A 64 -13.28 -28.02 4.85
C SER A 64 -12.22 -28.57 5.81
N ASP A 65 -10.95 -28.22 5.61
CA ASP A 65 -9.84 -28.59 6.48
C ASP A 65 -9.69 -27.67 7.72
N GLY A 66 -10.57 -26.67 7.88
CA GLY A 66 -10.52 -25.69 8.97
C GLY A 66 -9.43 -24.63 8.82
N ARG A 67 -8.76 -24.59 7.66
CA ARG A 67 -7.74 -23.59 7.27
C ARG A 67 -8.39 -22.40 6.60
N ILE A 68 -7.86 -21.21 6.85
CA ILE A 68 -8.34 -19.98 6.21
C ILE A 68 -7.34 -19.58 5.13
N ALA A 69 -7.78 -19.63 3.87
CA ALA A 69 -6.98 -19.19 2.73
C ALA A 69 -6.95 -17.67 2.66
N VAL A 70 -5.75 -17.12 2.47
CA VAL A 70 -5.57 -15.68 2.26
C VAL A 70 -5.71 -15.37 0.77
N PRO A 71 -6.42 -14.31 0.38
CA PRO A 71 -6.51 -13.88 -1.02
C PRO A 71 -5.12 -13.67 -1.63
N ALA A 72 -4.93 -14.04 -2.90
CA ALA A 72 -3.62 -13.98 -3.56
C ALA A 72 -3.12 -12.54 -3.78
N ASP A 73 -4.05 -11.59 -3.79
CA ASP A 73 -3.87 -10.16 -3.85
C ASP A 73 -3.60 -9.52 -2.49
N ALA A 74 -3.67 -10.24 -1.37
CA ALA A 74 -3.43 -9.64 -0.06
C ALA A 74 -1.92 -9.39 0.19
N LEU A 75 -1.56 -8.13 0.39
CA LEU A 75 -0.22 -7.68 0.81
C LEU A 75 -0.03 -7.83 2.32
N VAL A 76 -1.03 -7.40 3.09
CA VAL A 76 -1.03 -7.44 4.56
C VAL A 76 -2.40 -7.93 5.02
N VAL A 77 -2.39 -8.80 6.04
CA VAL A 77 -3.61 -9.25 6.71
C VAL A 77 -3.40 -9.10 8.20
N ASP A 78 -4.27 -8.33 8.83
CA ASP A 78 -4.24 -8.07 10.28
C ASP A 78 -5.63 -8.31 10.86
N PRO A 79 -5.80 -9.18 11.87
CA PRO A 79 -7.10 -9.38 12.50
C PRO A 79 -7.62 -8.09 13.16
N VAL A 80 -8.93 -7.83 13.04
CA VAL A 80 -9.58 -6.66 13.68
C VAL A 80 -9.53 -6.78 15.21
N ASP A 81 -9.54 -8.02 15.72
CA ASP A 81 -9.41 -8.29 17.16
C ASP A 81 -7.94 -8.20 17.58
N PRO A 82 -7.54 -7.20 18.40
CA PRO A 82 -6.15 -6.98 18.80
C PRO A 82 -5.60 -8.11 19.69
N TYR A 83 -6.46 -8.96 20.25
CA TYR A 83 -6.05 -10.12 21.03
C TYR A 83 -5.70 -11.33 20.16
N GLN A 84 -6.12 -11.35 18.89
CA GLN A 84 -5.82 -12.45 17.97
C GLN A 84 -4.44 -12.24 17.36
N ARG A 85 -3.48 -13.11 17.71
CA ARG A 85 -2.14 -13.09 17.10
C ARG A 85 -2.09 -13.97 15.88
N ILE A 86 -2.79 -13.55 14.83
CA ILE A 86 -2.83 -14.26 13.56
C ILE A 86 -1.85 -13.61 12.58
N THR A 87 -1.16 -14.41 11.77
CA THR A 87 -0.25 -13.95 10.72
C THR A 87 -0.48 -14.74 9.45
N MET A 88 -0.18 -14.16 8.29
CA MET A 88 -0.14 -14.92 7.04
C MET A 88 1.12 -15.79 6.98
N ARG A 89 0.98 -17.06 6.57
CA ARG A 89 2.09 -17.96 6.27
C ARG A 89 1.70 -18.94 5.15
N LYS A 90 2.51 -19.01 4.08
CA LYS A 90 2.29 -19.92 2.94
C LYS A 90 0.89 -19.80 2.30
N GLY A 91 0.31 -18.60 2.26
CA GLY A 91 -1.03 -18.37 1.70
C GLY A 91 -2.20 -18.76 2.62
N TYR A 92 -1.94 -19.08 3.88
CA TYR A 92 -2.97 -19.37 4.88
C TYR A 92 -2.77 -18.51 6.13
N LEU A 93 -3.83 -18.31 6.91
CA LEU A 93 -3.73 -17.73 8.24
C LEU A 93 -3.11 -18.73 9.22
N TRP A 94 -2.23 -18.22 10.07
CA TRP A 94 -1.50 -18.96 11.07
C TRP A 94 -1.69 -18.31 12.43
N ASP A 95 -2.23 -19.07 13.39
CA ASP A 95 -2.38 -18.66 14.78
C ASP A 95 -1.02 -18.81 15.48
N LYS A 96 -0.44 -17.70 15.95
CA LYS A 96 0.85 -17.68 16.64
C LYS A 96 0.76 -18.12 18.10
N GLU A 97 -0.41 -18.09 18.72
CA GLU A 97 -0.60 -18.52 20.12
C GLU A 97 -0.73 -20.03 20.19
N LYS A 98 -1.53 -20.61 19.28
CA LYS A 98 -1.76 -22.06 19.22
C LYS A 98 -0.78 -22.80 18.32
N HIS A 99 0.03 -22.07 17.55
CA HIS A 99 0.97 -22.62 16.58
C HIS A 99 0.29 -23.59 15.60
N THR A 100 -0.85 -23.18 15.05
CA THR A 100 -1.64 -24.00 14.12
C THR A 100 -2.16 -23.18 12.93
N ASP A 101 -2.35 -23.86 11.82
CA ASP A 101 -3.01 -23.40 10.59
C ASP A 101 -4.52 -23.70 10.58
N VAL A 102 -5.04 -24.42 11.59
CA VAL A 102 -6.44 -24.81 11.69
C VAL A 102 -7.15 -23.91 12.71
N ILE A 103 -7.83 -22.88 12.21
CA ILE A 103 -8.57 -21.91 13.05
C ILE A 103 -10.00 -22.40 13.27
N GLY A 104 -10.62 -23.00 12.24
CA GLY A 104 -11.95 -23.61 12.32
C GLY A 104 -13.11 -22.64 12.60
N LYS A 105 -12.86 -21.33 12.58
CA LYS A 105 -13.86 -20.27 12.79
C LYS A 105 -13.60 -19.13 11.80
N PRO A 106 -14.63 -18.40 11.35
CA PRO A 106 -14.41 -17.20 10.55
C PRO A 106 -13.65 -16.15 11.37
N VAL A 107 -12.76 -15.42 10.70
CA VAL A 107 -11.96 -14.34 11.29
C VAL A 107 -12.16 -13.09 10.45
N ARG A 108 -12.46 -11.97 11.13
CA ARG A 108 -12.53 -10.66 10.51
C ARG A 108 -11.16 -10.00 10.55
N CYS A 109 -10.67 -9.62 9.38
CA CYS A 109 -9.36 -9.02 9.22
C CYS A 109 -9.47 -7.72 8.44
N ARG A 110 -8.58 -6.78 8.75
CA ARG A 110 -8.15 -5.75 7.82
C ARG A 110 -7.26 -6.39 6.76
N VAL A 111 -7.63 -6.26 5.50
CA VAL A 111 -6.87 -6.82 4.37
C VAL A 111 -6.42 -5.68 3.47
N VAL A 112 -5.11 -5.52 3.34
CA VAL A 112 -4.49 -4.59 2.39
C VAL A 112 -4.24 -5.34 1.09
N ARG A 113 -4.79 -4.88 -0.02
CA ARG A 113 -4.70 -5.53 -1.34
C ARG A 113 -3.65 -4.90 -2.24
N ASP A 114 -3.06 -5.73 -3.10
CA ASP A 114 -2.26 -5.32 -4.24
C ASP A 114 -3.21 -4.84 -5.34
N MET A 115 -2.93 -3.68 -5.91
CA MET A 115 -3.73 -3.07 -6.96
C MET A 115 -2.83 -2.68 -8.12
N ALA A 116 -3.37 -2.70 -9.34
CA ALA A 116 -2.64 -2.20 -10.49
C ALA A 116 -2.43 -0.69 -10.36
N PHE A 117 -1.26 -0.20 -10.80
CA PHE A 117 -0.92 1.23 -10.71
C PHE A 117 -2.01 2.13 -11.32
N GLU A 118 -2.66 1.73 -12.42
CA GLU A 118 -3.70 2.53 -13.06
C GLU A 118 -5.02 2.62 -12.28
N GLU A 119 -5.27 1.68 -11.37
CA GLU A 119 -6.48 1.63 -10.54
C GLU A 119 -6.35 2.48 -9.27
N VAL A 120 -5.12 2.89 -8.95
CA VAL A 120 -4.80 3.67 -7.75
C VAL A 120 -5.19 5.15 -7.94
N PRO A 121 -5.69 5.85 -6.91
CA PRO A 121 -5.98 7.28 -6.98
C PRO A 121 -4.76 8.14 -7.33
N TYR A 122 -4.99 9.28 -7.99
CA TYR A 122 -3.92 10.15 -8.48
C TYR A 122 -2.93 10.62 -7.41
N HIS A 123 -3.39 10.90 -6.19
CA HIS A 123 -2.53 11.36 -5.10
C HIS A 123 -1.53 10.28 -4.67
N VAL A 124 -1.97 9.02 -4.58
CA VAL A 124 -1.11 7.87 -4.30
C VAL A 124 -0.22 7.55 -5.50
N GLN A 125 -0.73 7.63 -6.74
CA GLN A 125 0.08 7.45 -7.94
C GLN A 125 1.26 8.43 -7.98
N ARG A 126 1.01 9.73 -7.70
CA ARG A 126 2.06 10.75 -7.66
C ARG A 126 3.13 10.41 -6.64
N ARG A 127 2.73 9.92 -5.46
CA ARG A 127 3.65 9.45 -4.42
C ARG A 127 4.49 8.26 -4.89
N ILE A 128 3.85 7.25 -5.48
CA ILE A 128 4.52 6.06 -6.04
C ILE A 128 5.59 6.47 -7.06
N VAL A 129 5.24 7.34 -8.01
CA VAL A 129 6.18 7.81 -9.04
C VAL A 129 7.36 8.56 -8.42
N ALA A 130 7.10 9.48 -7.46
CA ALA A 130 8.17 10.21 -6.79
C ALA A 130 9.12 9.28 -6.01
N GLN A 131 8.57 8.23 -5.37
CA GLN A 131 9.39 7.24 -4.66
C GLN A 131 10.18 6.36 -5.63
N ALA A 132 9.59 5.98 -6.77
CA ALA A 132 10.25 5.25 -7.84
C ALA A 132 11.40 6.05 -8.47
N VAL A 133 11.23 7.37 -8.66
CA VAL A 133 12.30 8.28 -9.10
C VAL A 133 13.47 8.24 -8.12
N VAL A 134 13.22 8.37 -6.82
CA VAL A 134 14.27 8.32 -5.79
C VAL A 134 14.99 6.97 -5.80
N ARG A 135 14.26 5.85 -5.85
CA ARG A 135 14.88 4.51 -5.93
C ARG A 135 15.73 4.37 -7.19
N TYR A 136 15.20 4.77 -8.35
CA TYR A 136 15.90 4.65 -9.62
C TYR A 136 17.20 5.48 -9.61
N GLN A 137 17.14 6.74 -9.16
CA GLN A 137 18.32 7.61 -9.04
C GLN A 137 19.40 7.03 -8.12
N ASN A 138 18.99 6.55 -6.93
CA ASN A 138 19.90 5.92 -5.97
C ASN A 138 20.54 4.62 -6.51
N SER A 139 19.83 3.88 -7.37
CA SER A 139 20.28 2.57 -7.85
C SER A 139 21.16 2.65 -9.11
N TYR A 140 20.93 3.65 -9.98
CA TYR A 140 21.57 3.71 -11.30
C TYR A 140 22.46 4.94 -11.52
N VAL A 141 22.21 6.06 -10.83
CA VAL A 141 22.91 7.34 -11.10
C VAL A 141 23.91 7.69 -10.00
N GLY A 142 23.47 7.66 -8.73
CA GLY A 142 24.30 7.98 -7.57
C GLY A 142 24.78 9.45 -7.49
N SER A 143 23.96 10.40 -7.96
CA SER A 143 24.30 11.83 -7.95
C SER A 143 23.65 12.57 -6.77
N PRO A 144 24.42 13.05 -5.78
CA PRO A 144 23.88 13.63 -4.56
C PRO A 144 23.09 14.93 -4.77
N THR A 145 23.32 15.65 -5.88
CA THR A 145 22.55 16.85 -6.23
C THR A 145 21.17 16.51 -6.78
N LEU A 146 21.08 15.47 -7.61
CA LEU A 146 19.80 14.96 -8.13
C LEU A 146 19.00 14.31 -7.00
N ASP A 147 19.66 13.52 -6.15
CA ASP A 147 19.03 12.87 -5.00
C ASP A 147 18.36 13.90 -4.07
N LYS A 148 18.98 15.05 -3.82
CA LYS A 148 18.39 16.11 -3.01
C LYS A 148 17.12 16.70 -3.64
N ALA A 149 17.12 16.90 -4.96
CA ALA A 149 15.95 17.40 -5.68
C ALA A 149 14.82 16.36 -5.70
N ALA A 150 15.15 15.09 -5.91
CA ALA A 150 14.19 13.99 -5.88
C ALA A 150 13.58 13.79 -4.48
N GLN A 151 14.39 13.86 -3.42
CA GLN A 151 13.89 13.80 -2.04
C GLN A 151 12.96 14.97 -1.70
N ALA A 152 13.25 16.18 -2.20
CA ALA A 152 12.37 17.33 -2.01
C ALA A 152 11.02 17.15 -2.75
N ASN A 153 11.04 16.58 -3.95
CA ASN A 153 9.80 16.25 -4.68
C ASN A 153 9.01 15.15 -3.95
N LEU A 154 9.67 14.09 -3.49
CA LEU A 154 9.05 13.03 -2.70
C LEU A 154 8.38 13.61 -1.44
N ALA A 155 9.07 14.45 -0.67
CA ALA A 155 8.50 15.08 0.51
C ALA A 155 7.24 15.93 0.20
N ALA A 156 7.23 16.63 -0.94
CA ALA A 156 6.05 17.39 -1.37
C ALA A 156 4.91 16.50 -1.87
N ALA A 157 5.22 15.37 -2.52
CA ALA A 157 4.23 14.39 -2.94
C ALA A 157 3.64 13.64 -1.74
N ASP A 158 4.47 13.26 -0.77
CA ASP A 158 4.06 12.64 0.49
C ASP A 158 3.14 13.56 1.29
N ALA A 159 3.50 14.83 1.46
CA ALA A 159 2.66 15.80 2.15
C ALA A 159 1.29 15.94 1.48
N GLN A 160 1.25 16.08 0.16
CA GLN A 160 -0.02 16.18 -0.57
C GLN A 160 -0.85 14.89 -0.45
N ALA A 161 -0.21 13.72 -0.54
CA ALA A 161 -0.91 12.45 -0.42
C ALA A 161 -1.51 12.28 0.98
N GLN A 162 -0.79 12.68 2.03
CA GLN A 162 -1.30 12.66 3.40
C GLN A 162 -2.43 13.65 3.63
N ASP A 163 -2.34 14.87 3.10
CA ASP A 163 -3.40 15.87 3.22
C ASP A 163 -4.69 15.38 2.58
N ILE A 164 -4.60 14.80 1.37
CA ILE A 164 -5.76 14.26 0.66
C ILE A 164 -6.31 13.02 1.35
N GLU A 165 -5.45 12.13 1.83
CA GLU A 165 -5.88 10.94 2.57
C GLU A 165 -6.64 11.34 3.85
N ALA A 166 -6.15 12.33 4.58
CA ALA A 166 -6.82 12.85 5.77
C ALA A 166 -8.22 13.43 5.46
N ASP A 167 -8.38 14.04 4.29
CA ASP A 167 -9.68 14.53 3.81
C ASP A 167 -10.60 13.39 3.32
N VAL A 168 -10.04 12.30 2.78
CA VAL A 168 -10.81 11.14 2.25
C VAL A 168 -11.27 10.21 3.36
N ASP A 169 -10.43 9.97 4.36
CA ASP A 169 -10.70 9.11 5.51
C ASP A 169 -11.72 9.76 6.48
N ASP A 170 -12.11 11.04 6.24
CA ASP A 170 -13.17 11.74 6.98
C ASP A 170 -13.02 11.63 8.52
N TYR A 171 -11.78 11.63 9.02
CA TYR A 171 -11.51 11.46 10.45
C TYR A 171 -12.17 12.56 11.28
N ASN A 172 -13.30 12.23 11.89
CA ASN A 172 -13.93 13.09 12.87
C ASN A 172 -13.43 12.75 14.28
N ILE A 173 -12.75 13.70 14.94
CA ILE A 173 -12.34 13.59 16.34
C ILE A 173 -13.54 13.33 17.27
N LEU A 174 -14.77 13.66 16.88
CA LEU A 174 -15.96 13.46 17.73
C LEU A 174 -16.65 12.10 17.55
N ASP A 175 -16.35 11.39 16.45
CA ASP A 175 -16.91 10.07 16.09
C ASP A 175 -15.83 8.99 15.93
N ASN A 176 -14.63 9.22 16.50
CA ASN A 176 -13.60 8.21 16.56
C ASN A 176 -14.07 7.01 17.41
N VAL A 177 -13.94 5.80 16.87
CA VAL A 177 -14.29 4.52 17.52
C VAL A 177 -13.67 4.38 18.92
N ASP A 178 -12.44 4.86 19.13
CA ASP A 178 -11.76 4.82 20.43
C ASP A 178 -12.41 5.71 21.49
N ILE A 179 -13.02 6.83 21.07
CA ILE A 179 -13.77 7.73 21.97
C ILE A 179 -15.18 7.20 22.20
N ALA A 180 -15.78 6.51 21.22
CA ALA A 180 -17.04 5.80 21.39
C ALA A 180 -16.95 4.69 22.46
N TRP A 181 -15.81 4.00 22.54
CA TRP A 181 -15.52 3.08 23.64
C TRP A 181 -15.52 3.80 25.00
N HIS A 182 -14.90 4.97 25.12
CA HIS A 182 -14.90 5.74 26.37
C HIS A 182 -16.28 6.32 26.76
N ARG A 183 -17.12 6.74 25.79
CA ARG A 183 -18.51 7.20 26.06
C ARG A 183 -19.40 6.11 26.65
N ARG A 184 -19.17 4.83 26.32
CA ARG A 184 -19.97 3.71 26.85
C ARG A 184 -19.69 3.43 28.34
N TRP A 185 -18.49 3.76 28.83
CA TRP A 185 -18.11 3.56 30.24
C TRP A 185 -18.54 4.70 31.16
N THR A 186 -18.61 5.94 30.67
CA THR A 186 -18.97 7.10 31.51
C THR A 186 -20.48 7.19 31.81
N VAL A 187 -21.34 6.62 30.97
CA VAL A 187 -22.81 6.70 31.14
C VAL A 187 -23.39 5.55 31.99
N ARG A 188 -22.61 4.50 32.30
CA ARG A 188 -23.04 3.39 33.16
C ARG A 188 -22.68 3.55 34.65
N GLY A 189 -22.15 4.71 35.03
CA GLY A 189 -21.65 5.01 36.38
C GLY A 189 -22.38 6.15 37.11
N LEU A 190 -23.63 6.44 36.75
CA LEU A 190 -24.53 7.37 37.44
C LEU A 190 -25.90 6.72 37.66
#